data_AF-A0A9E6EP74-F1
#
_entry.id   AF-A0A9E6EP74-F1
#
_cell.length_a   1.000
_cell.length_b   1.000
_cell.length_c   1.000
_cell.angle_alpha   90.00
_cell.angle_beta   90.00
_cell.angle_gamma   90.00
#
_symmetry.space_group_name_H-M   'P 1'
#
loop_
_entity.id
_entity.type
_entity.pdbx_description
1 polymer ?
#
loop_
_entity_poly.entity_id
_entity_poly.type
_entity_poly.pdbx_seq_one_letter_code
_entity_poly.pdbx_strand_id
1 'polypeptide(L)'
;YHLHRVTGFDLIVRPFLDNDDHGIFATRSPKRPNAIGLSVLELSGVDLARGVVRLCKVDILDGTPVLDIKPYVPYADAFPEARAGWIDAVDEATGLRSVPGLRRPR
;
A
#
# COMPACT_ATOMS: atom_id res chain seq x y z
N TYR A 1 -2.48 -9.68 0.99
CA TYR A 1 -2.10 -10.49 2.17
C TYR A 1 -3.00 -10.13 3.35
N HIS A 2 -3.15 -11.01 4.35
CA HIS A 2 -4.03 -10.75 5.49
C HIS A 2 -3.28 -10.00 6.60
N LEU A 3 -3.76 -8.83 6.99
CA LEU A 3 -3.20 -8.03 8.09
C LEU A 3 -3.57 -8.67 9.44
N HIS A 4 -3.05 -9.87 9.67
CA HIS A 4 -3.45 -10.81 10.72
C HIS A 4 -3.28 -10.32 12.17
N ARG A 5 -2.53 -9.23 12.39
CA ARG A 5 -2.40 -8.58 13.70
C ARG A 5 -3.45 -7.49 13.95
N VAL A 6 -4.26 -7.15 12.96
CA VAL A 6 -5.37 -6.19 13.10
C VAL A 6 -6.53 -6.90 13.79
N THR A 7 -7.06 -6.27 14.83
CA THR A 7 -8.27 -6.70 15.53
C THR A 7 -9.38 -5.66 15.36
N GLY A 8 -10.58 -6.09 14.97
CA GLY A 8 -11.71 -5.20 14.72
C GLY A 8 -11.50 -4.28 13.50
N PHE A 9 -12.31 -3.23 13.40
CA PHE A 9 -12.20 -2.20 12.36
C PHE A 9 -12.69 -0.85 12.87
N ASP A 10 -12.23 0.22 12.22
CA ASP A 10 -12.73 1.57 12.42
C ASP A 10 -13.33 2.08 11.09
N LEU A 11 -14.46 2.80 11.14
CA LEU A 11 -15.06 3.39 9.94
C LEU A 11 -14.53 4.80 9.64
N ILE A 12 -14.03 5.47 10.67
CA ILE A 12 -13.40 6.78 10.61
C ILE A 12 -12.02 6.65 11.25
N VAL A 13 -11.00 7.18 10.59
CA VAL A 13 -9.61 7.15 11.06
C VAL A 13 -8.98 8.52 10.91
N ARG A 14 -7.97 8.81 11.74
CA ARG A 14 -7.09 9.96 11.57
C ARG A 14 -5.73 9.46 11.06
N PRO A 15 -5.41 9.61 9.75
CA PRO A 15 -4.15 9.18 9.18
C PRO A 15 -2.97 9.93 9.81
N PHE A 16 -1.77 9.35 9.81
CA PHE A 16 -0.60 10.01 10.39
C PHE A 16 -0.17 11.28 9.63
N LEU A 17 -0.57 11.39 8.35
CA LEU A 17 -0.20 12.49 7.45
C LEU A 17 -1.10 13.72 7.62
N ASP A 18 -2.28 13.58 8.23
CA ASP A 18 -3.29 14.63 8.27
C ASP A 18 -3.94 14.71 9.65
N ASN A 19 -4.34 15.90 10.06
CA ASN A 19 -5.00 16.12 11.35
C ASN A 19 -6.52 15.97 11.27
N ASP A 20 -7.07 15.90 10.06
CA ASP A 20 -8.51 15.69 9.82
C ASP A 20 -8.90 14.21 9.83
N ASP A 21 -10.17 13.96 10.13
CA ASP A 21 -10.75 12.62 10.13
C ASP A 21 -11.16 12.23 8.70
N HIS A 22 -10.82 11.01 8.31
CA HIS A 22 -11.13 10.44 7.01
C HIS A 22 -11.93 9.15 7.15
N GLY A 23 -12.90 8.94 6.25
CA GLY A 23 -13.54 7.64 6.12
C GLY A 23 -12.52 6.57 5.77
N ILE A 24 -12.60 5.38 6.38
CA ILE A 24 -11.60 4.33 6.24
C ILE A 24 -11.29 3.97 4.77
N PHE A 25 -12.30 4.01 3.90
CA PHE A 25 -12.17 3.70 2.47
C PHE A 25 -11.49 4.80 1.64
N ALA A 26 -11.35 6.02 2.18
CA ALA A 26 -10.55 7.09 1.59
C ALA A 26 -9.06 7.02 2.02
N THR A 27 -8.67 5.96 2.75
CA THR A 27 -7.32 5.79 3.29
C THR A 27 -6.75 4.40 2.99
N ARG A 28 -5.48 4.20 3.36
CA ARG A 28 -4.82 2.88 3.38
C ARG A 28 -4.59 2.35 4.80
N SER A 29 -5.33 2.84 5.80
CA SER A 29 -5.21 2.37 7.18
C SER A 29 -5.51 0.87 7.29
N PRO A 30 -4.80 0.11 8.14
CA PRO A 30 -4.96 -1.34 8.23
C PRO A 30 -6.26 -1.79 8.93
N LYS A 31 -6.90 -0.93 9.74
CA LYS A 31 -8.08 -1.26 10.57
C LYS A 31 -9.40 -1.23 9.77
N ARG A 32 -9.45 -1.97 8.67
CA ARG A 32 -10.58 -2.06 7.73
C ARG A 32 -11.50 -3.24 8.07
N PRO A 33 -12.80 -3.22 7.68
CA PRO A 33 -13.71 -4.35 7.89
C PRO A 33 -13.17 -5.68 7.34
N ASN A 34 -12.49 -5.62 6.18
CA ASN A 34 -11.70 -6.71 5.65
C ASN A 34 -10.23 -6.28 5.67
N ALA A 35 -9.44 -6.86 6.58
CA ALA A 35 -8.05 -6.49 6.84
C ALA A 35 -7.10 -7.03 5.75
N ILE A 36 -7.32 -6.62 4.50
CA ILE A 36 -6.56 -7.05 3.33
C ILE A 36 -5.56 -5.94 2.97
N GLY A 37 -4.26 -6.29 3.06
CA GLY A 37 -3.17 -5.47 2.58
C GLY A 37 -2.85 -5.76 1.11
N LEU A 38 -2.36 -4.72 0.42
CA LEU A 38 -1.99 -4.76 -0.99
C LEU A 38 -0.63 -4.05 -1.14
N SER A 39 0.35 -4.74 -1.72
CA SER A 39 1.65 -4.17 -2.06
C SER A 39 2.00 -4.56 -3.49
N VAL A 40 2.60 -3.62 -4.23
CA VAL A 40 3.31 -3.92 -5.48
C VAL A 40 4.77 -4.11 -5.13
N LEU A 41 5.29 -5.30 -5.37
CA LEU A 41 6.61 -5.73 -4.90
C LEU A 41 7.50 -6.09 -6.08
N GLU A 42 8.81 -5.95 -5.89
CA GLU A 42 9.80 -6.32 -6.89
C GLU A 42 10.18 -7.80 -6.71
N LEU A 43 10.00 -8.59 -7.77
CA LEU A 43 10.41 -9.99 -7.79
C LEU A 43 11.94 -10.07 -7.90
N SER A 44 12.58 -10.61 -6.87
CA SER A 44 14.05 -10.77 -6.86
C SER A 44 14.50 -12.19 -7.21
N GLY A 45 13.58 -13.16 -7.25
CA GLY A 45 13.88 -14.51 -7.71
C GLY A 45 12.82 -15.54 -7.31
N VAL A 46 12.88 -16.71 -7.94
CA VAL A 46 12.00 -17.84 -7.65
C VAL A 46 12.86 -19.09 -7.44
N ASP A 47 12.69 -19.73 -6.29
CA ASP A 47 13.30 -21.02 -5.97
C ASP A 47 12.22 -22.10 -6.08
N LEU A 48 12.13 -22.72 -7.26
CA LEU A 48 11.10 -23.70 -7.58
C LEU A 48 11.23 -24.99 -6.74
N ALA A 49 12.46 -25.40 -6.42
CA ALA A 49 12.71 -26.61 -5.65
C ALA A 49 12.16 -26.48 -4.22
N ARG A 50 12.21 -25.27 -3.65
CA ARG A 50 11.70 -24.98 -2.30
C ARG A 50 10.30 -24.37 -2.30
N GLY A 51 9.74 -24.05 -3.46
CA GLY A 51 8.47 -23.33 -3.58
C GLY A 51 8.52 -21.91 -2.99
N VAL A 52 9.67 -21.23 -3.07
CA VAL A 52 9.87 -19.91 -2.45
C VAL A 52 9.95 -18.81 -3.50
N VAL A 53 9.17 -17.74 -3.30
CA VAL A 53 9.27 -16.49 -4.06
C VAL A 53 10.02 -15.46 -3.21
N ARG A 54 11.08 -14.87 -3.74
CA ARG A 54 11.87 -13.84 -3.06
C ARG A 54 11.47 -12.47 -3.59
N LEU A 55 11.20 -11.54 -2.66
CA LEU A 55 10.67 -10.22 -2.95
C LEU A 55 11.54 -9.15 -2.30
N CYS A 56 11.66 -8.00 -2.96
CA CYS A 56 12.28 -6.79 -2.43
C CYS A 56 11.22 -5.72 -2.17
N LYS A 57 11.59 -4.69 -1.39
CA LYS A 57 10.73 -3.53 -1.03
C LYS A 57 9.45 -3.94 -0.27
N VAL A 58 9.60 -4.86 0.68
CA VAL A 58 8.50 -5.43 1.46
C VAL A 58 8.25 -4.60 2.71
N ASP A 59 6.99 -4.21 2.91
CA ASP A 59 6.47 -3.49 4.09
C ASP A 59 5.48 -4.36 4.89
N ILE A 60 5.77 -5.66 4.95
CA ILE A 60 4.89 -6.70 5.51
C ILE A 60 5.59 -7.36 6.71
N LEU A 61 4.84 -7.60 7.78
CA LEU A 61 5.36 -8.30 8.96
C LEU A 61 5.69 -9.75 8.65
N ASP A 62 6.74 -10.28 9.29
CA ASP A 62 7.05 -11.71 9.23
C ASP A 62 5.86 -12.55 9.71
N GLY A 63 5.70 -13.75 9.11
CA GLY A 63 4.57 -14.64 9.36
C GLY A 63 3.22 -14.16 8.80
N THR A 64 3.16 -13.04 8.09
CA THR A 64 1.91 -12.55 7.50
C THR A 64 1.35 -13.52 6.46
N PRO A 65 0.09 -13.99 6.61
CA PRO A 65 -0.51 -14.90 5.64
C PRO A 65 -0.69 -14.25 4.26
N VAL A 66 -0.15 -14.91 3.23
CA VAL A 66 -0.37 -14.53 1.84
C VAL A 66 -1.76 -15.03 1.41
N LEU A 67 -2.52 -14.15 0.76
CA LEU A 67 -3.87 -14.46 0.27
C LEU A 67 -3.89 -14.78 -1.22
N ASP A 68 -3.06 -14.08 -1.99
CA ASP A 68 -3.05 -14.13 -3.45
C ASP A 68 -1.73 -13.54 -3.98
N ILE A 69 -1.35 -13.95 -5.19
CA ILE A 69 -0.18 -13.46 -5.93
C ILE A 69 -0.60 -13.29 -7.40
N LYS A 70 -0.39 -12.08 -7.95
CA LYS A 70 -0.69 -11.77 -9.34
C LYS A 70 0.48 -11.01 -9.98
N PRO A 71 0.74 -11.20 -11.29
CA PRO A 71 1.70 -10.37 -12.00
C PRO A 71 1.21 -8.92 -12.03
N TYR A 72 2.12 -7.97 -11.85
CA TYR A 72 1.86 -6.55 -12.12
C TYR A 72 1.92 -6.33 -13.63
N VAL A 73 0.84 -5.81 -14.19
CA VAL A 73 0.66 -5.61 -15.63
C VAL A 73 0.51 -4.11 -15.88
N PRO A 74 1.56 -3.41 -16.39
CA PRO A 74 1.56 -1.95 -16.44
C PRO A 74 0.37 -1.32 -17.16
N TYR A 75 -0.13 -1.92 -18.24
CA TYR A 75 -1.28 -1.35 -18.97
C TYR A 75 -2.60 -1.44 -18.20
N ALA A 76 -2.70 -2.33 -17.20
CA ALA A 76 -3.90 -2.55 -16.41
C ALA A 76 -3.80 -1.91 -15.02
N ASP A 77 -2.60 -1.92 -14.42
CA ASP A 77 -2.39 -1.54 -13.02
C ASP A 77 -1.77 -0.14 -12.85
N ALA A 78 -1.09 0.40 -13.88
CA ALA A 78 -0.42 1.69 -13.79
C ALA A 78 -1.34 2.82 -14.24
N PHE A 79 -1.52 3.83 -13.38
CA PHE A 79 -2.24 5.07 -13.68
C PHE A 79 -1.34 6.28 -13.39
N PRO A 80 -0.40 6.62 -14.29
CA PRO A 80 0.62 7.66 -14.03
C PRO A 80 0.04 9.06 -13.74
N GLU A 81 -1.16 9.34 -14.24
CA GLU A 81 -1.85 10.62 -14.08
C GLU A 81 -2.89 10.61 -12.94
N ALA A 82 -2.92 9.56 -12.12
CA ALA A 82 -3.82 9.48 -10.97
C ALA A 82 -3.49 10.58 -9.94
N ARG A 83 -4.54 11.14 -9.33
CA ARG A 83 -4.43 12.10 -8.21
C ARG A 83 -4.66 11.36 -6.88
N ALA A 84 -3.96 11.77 -5.82
CA ALA A 84 -4.10 11.22 -4.47
C ALA A 84 -5.01 12.06 -3.56
N GLY A 85 -5.55 13.17 -4.04
CA GLY A 85 -6.62 13.91 -3.37
C GLY A 85 -6.11 14.65 -2.12
N TRP A 86 -6.67 14.34 -0.95
CA TRP A 86 -6.25 14.99 0.30
C TRP A 86 -4.76 14.74 0.62
N ILE A 87 -4.19 13.63 0.16
CA ILE A 87 -2.76 13.34 0.30
C ILE A 87 -1.92 14.34 -0.50
N ASP A 88 -2.33 14.69 -1.73
CA ASP A 88 -1.64 15.70 -2.55
C ASP A 88 -1.66 17.07 -1.85
N ALA A 89 -2.82 17.45 -1.27
CA ALA A 89 -2.97 18.70 -0.54
C ALA A 89 -2.09 18.76 0.72
N VAL A 90 -1.97 17.64 1.45
CA VAL A 90 -1.07 17.52 2.60
C VAL A 90 0.39 17.63 2.17
N ASP A 91 0.80 16.94 1.11
CA ASP A 91 2.16 17.01 0.58
C ASP A 91 2.52 18.45 0.15
N GLU A 92 1.60 19.15 -0.52
CA GLU A 92 1.76 20.56 -0.89
C GLU A 92 1.89 21.48 0.33
N ALA A 93 1.06 21.29 1.36
CA ALA A 93 1.05 22.14 2.55
C ALA A 93 2.27 21.90 3.47
N THR A 94 2.73 20.65 3.58
CA THR A 94 3.80 20.26 4.52
C THR A 94 5.18 20.19 3.87
N GLY A 95 5.25 20.17 2.53
CA GLY A 95 6.48 19.90 1.79
C GLY A 95 6.97 18.45 1.94
N LEU A 96 6.22 17.59 2.65
CA LEU A 96 6.44 16.16 2.66
C LEU A 96 6.11 15.61 1.27
N ARG A 97 6.78 14.53 0.88
CA ARG A 97 6.43 13.77 -0.33
C ARG A 97 6.11 12.36 0.11
N SER A 98 4.88 12.16 0.53
CA SER A 98 4.40 10.91 1.10
C SER A 98 4.17 9.82 0.04
N VAL A 99 4.26 10.16 -1.25
CA VAL A 99 4.22 9.20 -2.38
C VAL A 99 5.62 8.88 -2.90
N PRO A 100 6.14 7.65 -2.71
CA PRO A 100 7.39 7.21 -3.32
C PRO A 100 7.20 6.89 -4.83
N GLY A 101 7.43 7.89 -5.71
CA GLY A 101 7.53 7.76 -7.19
C GLY A 101 6.28 8.23 -7.97
N LEU A 102 6.33 8.79 -9.20
CA LEU A 102 7.38 9.09 -10.18
C LEU A 102 8.07 10.44 -9.94
N ARG A 103 9.39 10.51 -10.11
CA ARG A 103 10.06 11.79 -10.41
C ARG A 103 9.61 12.21 -11.81
N ARG A 104 8.95 13.37 -11.96
CA ARG A 104 8.96 14.05 -13.27
C ARG A 104 10.42 14.38 -13.59
N PRO A 105 10.96 13.98 -14.75
CA PRO A 105 12.28 14.46 -15.15
C PRO A 105 12.25 15.99 -15.21
N ARG A 106 13.32 16.62 -14.71
CA ARG A 106 13.54 18.06 -14.89
C ARG A 106 13.76 18.37 -16.36
#